data_AF-A0A2H0CZ23-F1
#
_entry.id   AF-A0A2H0CZ23-F1
#
_cell.length_a   1.000
_cell.length_b   1.000
_cell.length_c   1.000
_cell.angle_alpha   90.00
_cell.angle_beta   90.00
_cell.angle_gamma   90.00
#
_symmetry.space_group_name_H-M   'P 1'
#
loop_
_entity.id
_entity.type
_entity.pdbx_description
1 polymer ?
#
loop_
_entity_poly.entity_id
_entity_poly.type
_entity_poly.pdbx_seq_one_letter_code
_entity_poly.pdbx_strand_id
1 'polypeptide(L)' 'MWEKCKKLNQKQIYELGNLINQSQSSGKEVRRAQAVLLLDQEEDLALIGRVTKYSRRQIFDL' A
#
# COMPACT_ATOMS: atom_id res chain seq x y z
N MET A 1 -16.11 -10.05 -10.49
CA MET A 1 -14.94 -9.79 -11.35
C MET A 1 -14.39 -8.46 -10.86
N TRP A 2 -13.41 -8.45 -9.95
CA TRP A 2 -12.85 -7.19 -9.46
C TRP A 2 -12.16 -6.50 -10.64
N GLU A 3 -12.58 -5.28 -10.95
CA GLU A 3 -11.85 -4.40 -11.88
C GLU A 3 -10.38 -4.46 -11.46
N LYS A 4 -9.53 -4.99 -12.33
CA LYS A 4 -8.11 -5.13 -12.05
C LYS A 4 -7.59 -3.73 -11.72
N CYS A 5 -7.24 -3.50 -10.46
CA CYS A 5 -6.59 -2.27 -10.03
C CYS A 5 -5.48 -1.95 -11.03
N LYS A 6 -5.50 -0.73 -11.57
CA LYS A 6 -4.49 -0.30 -12.54
C LYS A 6 -3.13 -0.40 -11.86
N LYS A 7 -2.23 -1.22 -12.41
CA LYS A 7 -0.86 -1.36 -11.91
C LYS A 7 -0.21 0.02 -11.77
N LEU A 8 0.52 0.21 -10.69
CA LEU A 8 1.27 1.43 -10.43
C LEU A 8 2.35 1.59 -11.51
N ASN A 9 2.54 2.83 -11.96
CA ASN A 9 3.68 3.14 -12.80
C ASN A 9 4.94 3.35 -11.95
N GLN A 10 6.11 3.35 -12.60
CA GLN A 10 7.39 3.46 -11.91
C GLN A 10 7.54 4.76 -11.09
N LYS A 11 6.92 5.86 -11.53
CA LYS A 11 6.91 7.12 -10.78
C LYS A 11 6.12 6.99 -9.48
N GLN A 12 4.96 6.36 -9.51
CA GLN A 12 4.14 6.11 -8.32
C GLN A 12 4.84 5.18 -7.34
N ILE A 13 5.48 4.12 -7.83
CA ILE A 13 6.28 3.22 -6.98
C ILE A 13 7.42 3.98 -6.29
N TYR A 14 8.11 4.85 -7.04
CA TYR A 14 9.17 5.69 -6.49
C TYR A 14 8.66 6.69 -5.44
N GLU A 15 7.55 7.37 -5.70
CA GLU A 15 6.92 8.30 -4.75
C GLU A 15 6.48 7.60 -3.46
N LEU A 16 5.87 6.41 -3.56
CA LEU A 16 5.46 5.62 -2.41
C LEU A 16 6.67 5.10 -1.61
N GLY A 17 7.73 4.67 -2.30
CA GLY A 17 8.98 4.27 -1.67
C GLY A 17 9.63 5.44 -0.92
N ASN A 18 9.63 6.64 -1.50
CA ASN A 18 10.11 7.84 -0.82
C ASN A 18 9.27 8.17 0.41
N LEU A 19 7.94 8.07 0.32
CA LEU A 19 7.04 8.32 1.45
C LEU A 19 7.35 7.37 2.62
N ILE A 20 7.64 6.10 2.33
CA ILE A 20 7.98 5.10 3.36
C ILE A 20 9.31 5.44 4.05
N ASN A 21 10.27 5.99 3.31
CA ASN A 21 11.63 6.26 3.81
C ASN A 21 11.79 7.68 4.41
N GLN A 22 10.82 8.57 4.22
CA GLN A 22 10.88 9.93 4.76
C GLN A 22 10.54 9.95 6.26
N SER A 23 11.45 10.51 7.07
CA SER A 23 11.26 10.65 8.52
C SER A 23 10.14 11.61 8.93
N GLN A 24 9.69 12.47 8.01
CA GLN A 24 8.60 13.43 8.24
C GLN A 24 7.20 12.85 7.98
N SER A 25 7.12 11.69 7.32
CA SER A 25 5.83 11.05 7.04
C SER A 25 5.22 10.48 8.32
N SER A 26 3.92 10.69 8.50
CA SER A 26 3.23 10.09 9.63
C SER A 26 3.21 8.57 9.48
N GLY A 27 3.24 7.85 10.60
CA GLY A 27 3.14 6.38 10.56
C GLY A 27 1.86 5.88 9.88
N LYS A 28 0.79 6.70 9.80
CA LYS A 28 -0.43 6.37 9.05
C LYS A 28 -0.19 6.42 7.54
N GLU A 29 0.51 7.43 7.05
CA GLU A 29 0.85 7.57 5.63
C GLU A 29 1.82 6.49 5.19
N VAL A 30 2.83 6.18 6.01
CA VAL A 30 3.78 5.08 5.74
C VAL A 30 3.04 3.75 5.59
N ARG A 31 2.13 3.42 6.52
CA ARG A 31 1.33 2.19 6.43
C ARG A 31 0.38 2.18 5.23
N ARG A 32 -0.15 3.35 4.84
CA ARG A 32 -0.96 3.48 3.62
C ARG A 32 -0.12 3.20 2.38
N ALA A 33 1.05 3.80 2.26
CA ALA A 33 1.95 3.60 1.13
C ALA A 33 2.44 2.15 1.03
N GLN A 34 2.75 1.52 2.18
CA GLN A 34 3.08 0.08 2.25
C GLN A 34 1.92 -0.79 1.76
N ALA A 35 0.68 -0.49 2.19
CA ALA A 35 -0.49 -1.25 1.76
C ALA A 35 -0.70 -1.17 0.24
N VAL A 36 -0.58 0.03 -0.33
CA VAL A 36 -0.74 0.27 -1.77
C VAL A 36 0.32 -0.46 -2.59
N LEU A 37 1.58 -0.46 -2.14
CA LEU A 37 2.66 -1.20 -2.82
C LEU A 37 2.45 -2.72 -2.77
N LEU A 38 2.07 -3.27 -1.62
CA LEU A 38 1.84 -4.71 -1.48
C LEU A 38 0.61 -5.16 -2.29
N LEU A 39 -0.44 -4.32 -2.36
CA LEU A 39 -1.58 -4.56 -3.24
C LEU A 39 -1.16 -4.60 -4.72
N ASP A 40 -0.32 -3.66 -5.14
CA ASP A 40 0.22 -3.65 -6.51
C ASP A 40 1.08 -4.88 -6.81
N GLN A 41 1.77 -5.43 -5.80
CA GLN A 41 2.55 -6.67 -5.90
C GLN A 41 1.70 -7.95 -5.85
N GLU A 42 0.37 -7.83 -5.72
CA GLU A 42 -0.57 -8.96 -5.61
C GLU A 42 -0.28 -9.86 -4.38
N GLU A 43 0.24 -9.26 -3.31
CA GLU A 43 0.51 -9.95 -2.05
C GLU A 43 -0.78 -10.33 -1.30
N ASP A 44 -0.68 -11.34 -0.44
CA ASP A 44 -1.82 -11.81 0.36
C ASP A 44 -2.35 -10.70 1.30
N LEU A 45 -3.67 -10.50 1.31
CA LEU A 45 -4.37 -9.60 2.23
C LEU A 45 -3.99 -9.86 3.71
N ALA A 46 -3.71 -11.10 4.09
CA ALA A 46 -3.24 -11.45 5.43
C ALA A 46 -1.82 -10.92 5.72
N LEU A 47 -0.93 -10.91 4.73
CA LEU A 47 0.38 -10.27 4.84
C LEU A 47 0.24 -8.74 4.93
N ILE A 48 -0.56 -8.16 4.04
CA ILE A 48 -0.84 -6.71 4.02
C ILE A 48 -1.38 -6.26 5.36
N GLY A 49 -2.35 -6.97 5.92
CA GLY A 49 -2.92 -6.67 7.24
C GLY A 49 -1.90 -6.77 8.37
N ARG A 50 -0.98 -7.74 8.34
CA ARG A 50 0.09 -7.88 9.35
C ARG A 50 1.08 -6.72 9.32
N VAL A 51 1.51 -6.29 8.14
CA VAL A 51 2.49 -5.21 7.96
C VAL A 51 1.88 -3.84 8.29
N THR A 52 0.66 -3.60 7.81
CA THR A 52 0.05 -2.25 7.79
C THR A 52 -0.97 -2.05 8.91
N LYS A 53 -1.32 -3.11 9.64
CA LYS A 53 -2.40 -3.16 10.65
C LYS A 53 -3.77 -2.77 10.09
N TYR A 54 -3.95 -2.76 8.77
CA TYR A 54 -5.25 -2.53 8.15
C TYR A 54 -6.12 -3.78 8.21
N SER A 55 -7.39 -3.57 8.49
CA SER A 55 -8.41 -4.59 8.29
C SER A 55 -8.64 -4.85 6.80
N ARG A 56 -9.16 -6.02 6.46
CA ARG A 56 -9.53 -6.38 5.09
C ARG A 56 -10.38 -5.29 4.42
N ARG A 57 -11.37 -4.73 5.14
CA ARG A 57 -12.22 -3.65 4.63
C ARG A 57 -11.42 -2.41 4.26
N GLN A 58 -10.53 -1.97 5.15
CA GLN A 58 -9.68 -0.80 4.91
C GLN A 58 -8.75 -1.00 3.71
N ILE A 59 -8.31 -2.23 3.45
CA ILE A 59 -7.47 -2.55 2.29
C ILE A 59 -8.26 -2.41 0.98
N PHE A 60 -9.55 -2.74 0.96
CA PHE A 60 -10.42 -2.54 -0.21
C PHE A 60 -10.84 -1.08 -0.42
N ASP A 61 -10.78 -0.25 0.62
CA ASP A 61 -11.13 1.17 0.56
C ASP A 61 -9.93 2.07 0.13
N LEU A 62 -8.77 1.47 -0.21
CA LEU A 62 -7.55 2.19 -0.61
C LEU A 62 -7.57 2.67 -2.06
#